data_AF-A0A2W7R4R2-F1
#
_entry.id   AF-A0A2W7R4R2-F1
#
_cell.length_a   1.000
_cell.length_b   1.000
_cell.length_c   1.000
_cell.angle_alpha   90.00
_cell.angle_beta   90.00
_cell.angle_gamma   90.00
#
_symmetry.space_group_name_H-M   'P 1'
#
loop_
_entity.id
_entity.type
_entity.pdbx_description
1 polymer ?
#
loop_
_entity_poly.entity_id
_entity_poly.type
_entity_poly.pdbx_seq_one_letter_code
_entity_poly.pdbx_strand_id
1 'polypeptide(L)'
;MVTSKKALMNLSSNYGIGSFVYFRRIVETELINLLEQVADLNDPKSSKIRQLLDEHKKSHKTADLLEEVFNFLPDSLKGLGVNPFKLLYGTLSVGVHKLSDSDCFEQAMSLRAVLDFVLKKIFEESKEVSEVKKHIKRLSTE
;
A
#
# COMPACT_ATOMS: atom_id res chain seq x y z
N MET A 1 2.88 1.67 -11.63
CA MET A 1 2.52 0.51 -12.48
C MET A 1 3.67 -0.11 -13.26
N VAL A 2 4.66 0.65 -13.76
CA VAL A 2 5.82 0.06 -14.50
C VAL A 2 6.72 -0.79 -13.59
N THR A 3 6.84 -0.45 -12.31
CA THR A 3 7.64 -1.18 -11.30
C THR A 3 7.08 -2.57 -11.00
N SER A 4 5.76 -2.71 -10.84
CA SER A 4 5.09 -4.00 -10.58
C SER A 4 5.31 -4.99 -11.73
N LYS A 5 5.34 -4.52 -12.99
CA LYS A 5 5.62 -5.35 -14.17
C LYS A 5 7.02 -5.95 -14.16
N LYS A 6 8.03 -5.16 -13.75
CA LYS A 6 9.42 -5.64 -13.59
C LYS A 6 9.54 -6.63 -12.43
N ALA A 7 8.86 -6.37 -11.32
CA ALA A 7 8.78 -7.30 -10.18
C ALA A 7 8.22 -8.66 -10.62
N LEU A 8 7.16 -8.65 -11.44
CA LEU A 8 6.50 -9.84 -11.95
C LEU A 8 7.35 -10.63 -12.94
N MET A 9 8.08 -9.96 -13.82
CA MET A 9 9.05 -10.63 -14.69
C MET A 9 10.13 -11.36 -13.88
N ASN A 10 10.59 -10.75 -12.78
CA ASN A 10 11.54 -11.39 -11.86
C ASN A 10 10.89 -12.53 -11.04
N LEU A 11 9.59 -12.45 -10.74
CA LEU A 11 8.81 -13.54 -10.11
C LEU A 11 8.58 -14.72 -11.06
N SER A 12 8.16 -14.45 -12.30
CA SER A 12 7.87 -15.48 -13.30
C SER A 12 9.11 -16.18 -13.84
N SER A 13 10.29 -15.57 -13.70
CA SER A 13 11.57 -16.15 -14.15
C SER A 13 12.20 -17.14 -13.16
N ASN A 14 11.43 -17.64 -12.19
CA ASN A 14 11.81 -18.75 -11.32
C ASN A 14 12.99 -18.47 -10.36
N TYR A 15 13.06 -17.25 -9.79
CA TYR A 15 14.12 -16.86 -8.84
C TYR A 15 13.84 -17.21 -7.37
N GLY A 16 12.88 -18.10 -7.09
CA GLY A 16 12.61 -18.64 -5.76
C GLY A 16 12.49 -17.59 -4.65
N ILE A 17 13.02 -17.94 -3.46
CA ILE A 17 13.08 -17.09 -2.26
C ILE A 17 13.65 -15.67 -2.52
N GLY A 18 14.63 -15.55 -3.41
CA GLY A 18 15.24 -14.26 -3.76
C GLY A 18 14.27 -13.29 -4.45
N SER A 19 13.36 -13.84 -5.26
CA SER A 19 12.31 -13.08 -5.92
C SER A 19 11.27 -12.55 -4.93
N PHE A 20 10.95 -13.34 -3.90
CA PHE A 20 10.04 -12.93 -2.83
C PHE A 20 10.62 -11.79 -1.97
N VAL A 21 11.92 -11.84 -1.65
CA VAL A 21 12.61 -10.75 -0.94
C VAL A 21 12.64 -9.46 -1.77
N TYR A 22 12.84 -9.57 -3.09
CA TYR A 22 12.77 -8.41 -3.98
C TYR A 22 11.35 -7.84 -4.07
N PHE A 23 10.35 -8.73 -4.15
CA PHE A 23 8.94 -8.35 -4.12
C PHE A 23 8.58 -7.61 -2.84
N ARG A 24 9.06 -8.05 -1.67
CA ARG A 24 8.89 -7.34 -0.39
C ARG A 24 9.30 -5.88 -0.47
N ARG A 25 10.52 -5.61 -0.96
CA ARG A 25 11.04 -4.24 -1.07
C ARG A 25 10.20 -3.36 -2.00
N ILE A 26 9.66 -3.96 -3.06
CA ILE A 26 8.79 -3.24 -3.99
C ILE A 26 7.46 -2.93 -3.33
N VAL A 27 6.82 -3.91 -2.67
CA VAL A 27 5.54 -3.69 -1.99
C VAL A 27 5.68 -2.63 -0.90
N GLU A 28 6.71 -2.70 -0.06
CA GLU A 28 6.95 -1.73 1.01
C GLU A 28 7.18 -0.31 0.45
N THR A 29 8.02 -0.19 -0.59
CA THR A 29 8.27 1.10 -1.26
C THR A 29 7.00 1.67 -1.90
N GLU A 30 6.23 0.86 -2.63
CA GLU A 30 5.02 1.32 -3.31
C GLU A 30 3.92 1.71 -2.31
N LEU A 31 3.81 1.00 -1.18
CA LEU A 31 2.91 1.37 -0.08
C LEU A 31 3.30 2.73 0.52
N ILE A 32 4.56 2.96 0.85
CA ILE A 32 5.03 4.25 1.39
C ILE A 32 4.78 5.37 0.38
N ASN A 33 5.15 5.17 -0.88
CA ASN A 33 4.93 6.17 -1.95
C ASN A 33 3.45 6.52 -2.14
N LEU A 34 2.55 5.55 -1.96
CA LEU A 34 1.12 5.78 -2.00
C LEU A 34 0.67 6.65 -0.83
N LEU A 35 1.12 6.33 0.38
CA LEU A 35 0.79 7.12 1.57
C LEU A 35 1.31 8.56 1.45
N GLU A 36 2.49 8.75 0.86
CA GLU A 36 3.02 10.09 0.59
C GLU A 36 2.11 10.89 -0.35
N GLN A 37 1.63 10.27 -1.44
CA GLN A 37 0.68 10.90 -2.38
C GLN A 37 -0.67 11.22 -1.73
N VAL A 38 -1.19 10.33 -0.88
CA VAL A 38 -2.45 10.59 -0.14
C VAL A 38 -2.26 11.72 0.85
N ALA A 39 -1.11 11.78 1.52
CA ALA A 39 -0.77 12.83 2.46
C ALA A 39 -0.56 14.21 1.79
N ASP A 40 -0.31 14.26 0.48
CA ASP A 40 -0.23 15.50 -0.30
C ASP A 40 -1.61 16.04 -0.73
N LEU A 41 -2.67 15.27 -0.53
CA LEU A 41 -4.02 15.80 -0.68
C LEU A 41 -4.23 16.84 0.41
N ASN A 42 -4.73 18.04 0.13
CA ASN A 42 -4.94 19.05 1.18
C ASN A 42 -6.29 18.80 1.88
N ASP A 43 -6.36 17.88 2.84
CA ASP A 43 -7.51 17.66 3.75
C ASP A 43 -7.09 17.28 5.17
N PRO A 44 -8.03 17.25 6.13
CA PRO A 44 -7.71 16.90 7.52
C PRO A 44 -7.16 15.47 7.67
N LYS A 45 -7.63 14.50 6.87
CA LYS A 45 -7.17 13.10 6.97
C LYS A 45 -5.74 12.96 6.47
N SER A 46 -5.43 13.56 5.33
CA SER A 46 -4.08 13.56 4.75
C SER A 46 -3.04 14.26 5.64
N SER A 47 -3.41 15.33 6.34
CA SER A 47 -2.54 16.00 7.32
C SER A 47 -2.13 15.05 8.45
N LYS A 48 -3.04 14.16 8.87
CA LYS A 48 -2.74 13.15 9.88
C LYS A 48 -1.86 12.03 9.33
N ILE A 49 -2.09 11.60 8.09
CA ILE A 49 -1.22 10.63 7.41
C ILE A 49 0.20 11.19 7.23
N ARG A 50 0.35 12.49 6.91
CA ARG A 50 1.65 13.17 6.84
C ARG A 50 2.40 13.09 8.18
N GLN A 51 1.72 13.40 9.28
CA GLN A 51 2.31 13.30 10.62
C GLN A 51 2.82 11.88 10.91
N LEU A 52 2.01 10.86 10.64
CA LEU A 52 2.37 9.46 10.85
C LEU A 52 3.59 9.05 10.01
N LEU A 53 3.66 9.51 8.76
CA LEU A 53 4.83 9.28 7.89
C LEU A 53 6.10 9.92 8.44
N ASP A 54 6.01 11.15 8.96
CA ASP A 54 7.16 11.86 9.53
C ASP A 54 7.65 11.24 10.85
N GLU A 55 6.73 10.74 11.67
CA GLU A 55 7.04 9.97 12.88
C GLU A 55 7.70 8.62 12.52
N HIS A 56 7.19 7.96 11.48
CA HIS A 56 7.78 6.72 10.97
C HIS A 56 9.21 6.93 10.43
N LYS A 57 9.47 8.03 9.72
CA LYS A 57 10.83 8.38 9.24
C LYS A 57 11.86 8.47 10.37
N LYS A 58 11.42 8.76 11.60
CA LYS A 58 12.28 8.83 12.80
C LYS A 58 12.40 7.49 13.53
N SER A 59 11.33 6.69 13.56
CA SER A 59 11.26 5.46 14.36
C SER A 59 11.61 4.18 13.58
N HIS A 60 11.54 4.22 12.25
CA HIS A 60 11.69 3.06 11.35
C HIS A 60 10.74 1.88 11.64
N LYS A 61 9.60 2.13 12.29
CA LYS A 61 8.60 1.10 12.63
C LYS A 61 7.50 1.02 11.58
N THR A 62 7.70 0.22 10.53
CA THR A 62 6.75 0.15 9.39
C THR A 62 5.43 -0.51 9.78
N ALA A 63 5.48 -1.52 10.65
CA ALA A 63 4.28 -2.20 11.14
C ALA A 63 3.31 -1.22 11.82
N ASP A 64 3.82 -0.41 12.74
CA ASP A 64 3.04 0.57 13.52
C ASP A 64 2.42 1.62 12.58
N LEU A 65 3.20 2.16 11.63
CA LEU A 65 2.70 3.09 10.61
C LEU A 65 1.50 2.51 9.84
N LEU A 66 1.63 1.27 9.35
CA LEU A 66 0.59 0.63 8.55
C LEU A 66 -0.68 0.31 9.35
N GLU A 67 -0.54 0.07 10.66
CA GLU A 67 -1.66 -0.12 11.57
C GLU A 67 -2.37 1.22 11.86
N GLU A 68 -1.61 2.28 12.12
CA GLU A 68 -2.17 3.60 12.43
C GLU A 68 -2.86 4.23 11.21
N VAL A 69 -2.24 4.12 10.03
CA VAL A 69 -2.77 4.70 8.77
C VAL A 69 -4.06 4.00 8.32
N PHE A 70 -4.26 2.73 8.65
CA PHE A 70 -5.47 1.99 8.31
C PHE A 70 -6.76 2.67 8.83
N ASN A 71 -6.70 3.35 9.97
CA ASN A 71 -7.85 4.09 10.51
C ASN A 71 -8.31 5.25 9.61
N PHE A 72 -7.39 5.78 8.79
CA PHE A 72 -7.63 6.92 7.91
C PHE A 72 -7.99 6.49 6.48
N LEU A 73 -8.00 5.18 6.19
CA LEU A 73 -8.32 4.66 4.87
C LEU A 73 -9.82 4.68 4.54
N PRO A 74 -10.12 4.57 3.22
CA PRO A 74 -11.43 4.22 2.69
C PRO A 74 -12.19 3.16 3.49
N ASP A 75 -13.49 3.36 3.73
CA ASP A 75 -14.32 2.34 4.39
C ASP A 75 -14.47 1.07 3.54
N SER A 76 -14.31 1.19 2.22
CA SER A 76 -14.24 0.04 1.29
C SER A 76 -13.08 -0.91 1.60
N LEU A 77 -11.97 -0.40 2.14
CA LEU A 77 -10.84 -1.23 2.59
C LEU A 77 -11.08 -1.80 3.99
N LYS A 78 -11.82 -1.08 4.84
CA LYS A 78 -12.22 -1.58 6.17
C LYS A 78 -13.23 -2.73 6.07
N GLY A 79 -14.04 -2.75 5.02
CA GLY A 79 -15.03 -3.80 4.74
C GLY A 79 -14.45 -5.20 4.46
N LEU A 80 -13.13 -5.34 4.29
CA LEU A 80 -12.47 -6.64 4.07
C LEU A 80 -12.40 -7.52 5.33
N GLY A 81 -12.80 -7.00 6.49
CA GLY A 81 -12.77 -7.74 7.77
C GLY A 81 -11.37 -7.96 8.35
N VAL A 82 -10.32 -7.59 7.60
CA VAL A 82 -8.92 -7.62 8.01
C VAL A 82 -8.22 -6.34 7.56
N ASN A 83 -7.21 -5.88 8.29
CA ASN A 83 -6.35 -4.79 7.81
C ASN A 83 -5.44 -5.32 6.70
N PRO A 84 -5.64 -4.92 5.43
CA PRO A 84 -4.89 -5.47 4.31
C PRO A 84 -3.41 -5.07 4.37
N PHE A 85 -3.06 -3.90 4.92
CA PHE A 85 -1.66 -3.52 5.08
C PHE A 85 -0.94 -4.39 6.11
N LYS A 86 -1.60 -4.68 7.24
CA LYS A 86 -1.06 -5.58 8.27
C LYS A 86 -0.90 -7.00 7.72
N LEU A 87 -1.83 -7.46 6.89
CA LEU A 87 -1.73 -8.75 6.20
C LEU A 87 -0.53 -8.77 5.24
N LEU A 88 -0.43 -7.77 4.35
CA LEU A 88 0.67 -7.63 3.40
C LEU A 88 2.03 -7.60 4.12
N TYR A 89 2.19 -6.72 5.11
CA TYR A 89 3.42 -6.58 5.86
C TYR A 89 3.73 -7.83 6.69
N GLY A 90 2.72 -8.41 7.34
CA GLY A 90 2.82 -9.64 8.12
C GLY A 90 3.39 -10.78 7.29
N THR A 91 2.76 -11.09 6.16
CA THR A 91 3.22 -12.15 5.24
C THR A 91 4.63 -11.90 4.70
N LEU A 92 4.98 -10.65 4.40
CA LEU A 92 6.34 -10.29 3.95
C LEU A 92 7.39 -10.35 5.08
N SER A 93 6.95 -10.21 6.34
CA SER A 93 7.81 -10.26 7.53
C SER A 93 8.07 -11.68 8.01
N VAL A 94 7.17 -12.63 7.72
CA VAL A 94 7.37 -14.05 8.03
C VAL A 94 8.52 -14.61 7.21
N GLY A 95 9.44 -15.30 7.88
CA GLY A 95 10.63 -15.87 7.25
C GLY A 95 10.25 -16.90 6.18
N VAL A 96 10.56 -16.60 4.93
CA VAL A 96 10.55 -17.48 3.74
C VAL A 96 11.33 -18.79 3.91
N HIS A 97 12.09 -18.93 4.99
CA HIS A 97 12.96 -20.07 5.29
C HIS A 97 12.26 -21.44 5.41
N LYS A 98 10.93 -21.50 5.31
CA LYS A 98 10.13 -22.74 5.38
C LYS A 98 9.26 -23.01 4.16
N LEU A 99 9.31 -22.14 3.14
CA LEU A 99 8.44 -22.25 1.97
C LEU A 99 9.20 -22.85 0.78
N SER A 100 8.51 -23.69 0.00
CA SER A 100 9.02 -24.09 -1.30
C SER A 100 8.97 -22.92 -2.30
N ASP A 101 9.70 -23.03 -3.41
CA ASP A 101 9.67 -22.00 -4.46
C ASP A 101 8.26 -21.81 -5.05
N SER A 102 7.49 -22.90 -5.19
CA SER A 102 6.09 -22.84 -5.62
C SER A 102 5.19 -22.13 -4.60
N ASP A 103 5.38 -22.39 -3.31
CA ASP A 103 4.60 -21.71 -2.26
C ASP A 103 4.92 -20.21 -2.22
N CYS A 104 6.20 -19.85 -2.42
CA CYS A 104 6.61 -18.46 -2.51
C CYS A 104 5.96 -17.75 -3.70
N PHE A 105 5.84 -18.43 -4.84
CA PHE A 105 5.20 -17.88 -6.02
C PHE A 105 3.70 -17.63 -5.80
N GLU A 106 2.96 -18.62 -5.30
CA GLU A 106 1.53 -18.50 -5.02
C GLU A 106 1.23 -17.42 -3.97
N GLN A 107 2.05 -17.33 -2.93
CA GLN A 107 1.94 -16.26 -1.94
C GLN A 107 2.22 -14.89 -2.57
N ALA A 108 3.25 -14.75 -3.41
CA ALA A 108 3.54 -13.49 -4.09
C ALA A 108 2.40 -13.06 -5.02
N MET A 109 1.76 -14.00 -5.72
CA MET A 109 0.58 -13.71 -6.54
C MET A 109 -0.60 -13.21 -5.69
N SER A 110 -0.85 -13.87 -4.55
CA SER A 110 -1.91 -13.46 -3.62
C SER A 110 -1.65 -12.07 -3.02
N LEU A 111 -0.40 -11.81 -2.58
CA LEU A 111 0.02 -10.51 -2.07
C LEU A 111 -0.13 -9.42 -3.11
N ARG A 112 0.23 -9.69 -4.37
CA ARG A 112 0.03 -8.75 -5.46
C ARG A 112 -1.44 -8.44 -5.66
N ALA A 113 -2.33 -9.43 -5.68
CA ALA A 113 -3.75 -9.19 -5.89
C ALA A 113 -4.33 -8.26 -4.81
N VAL A 114 -3.95 -8.49 -3.55
CA VAL A 114 -4.34 -7.62 -2.43
C VAL A 114 -3.75 -6.21 -2.60
N LEU A 115 -2.48 -6.10 -2.93
CA LEU A 115 -1.82 -4.80 -3.16
C LEU A 115 -2.46 -4.02 -4.31
N ASP A 116 -2.70 -4.66 -5.45
CA ASP A 116 -3.32 -4.04 -6.63
C ASP A 116 -4.72 -3.53 -6.29
N PHE A 117 -5.50 -4.27 -5.50
CA PHE A 117 -6.81 -3.84 -5.02
C PHE A 117 -6.72 -2.63 -4.09
N VAL A 118 -5.82 -2.67 -3.10
CA VAL A 118 -5.61 -1.57 -2.14
C VAL A 118 -5.17 -0.29 -2.86
N LEU A 119 -4.18 -0.39 -3.75
CA LEU A 119 -3.69 0.72 -4.56
C LEU A 119 -4.81 1.33 -5.41
N LYS A 120 -5.58 0.47 -6.08
CA LYS A 120 -6.71 0.91 -6.91
C LYS A 120 -7.73 1.70 -6.07
N LYS A 121 -8.12 1.18 -4.90
CA LYS A 121 -9.13 1.82 -4.05
C LYS A 121 -8.68 3.16 -3.50
N ILE A 122 -7.44 3.25 -3.03
CA ILE A 122 -6.88 4.50 -2.52
C ILE A 122 -6.76 5.55 -3.63
N PHE A 123 -6.33 5.13 -4.83
CA PHE A 123 -6.22 6.03 -5.97
C PHE A 123 -7.59 6.52 -6.46
N GLU A 124 -8.58 5.63 -6.55
CA GLU A 124 -9.96 5.97 -6.91
C GLU A 124 -10.52 7.02 -5.93
N GLU A 125 -10.43 6.78 -4.63
CA GLU A 125 -10.98 7.70 -3.62
C GLU A 125 -10.23 9.05 -3.60
N SER A 126 -8.90 9.02 -3.67
CA SER A 126 -8.08 10.24 -3.78
C SER A 126 -8.49 11.10 -4.98
N LYS A 127 -8.68 10.46 -6.14
CA LYS A 127 -9.10 11.14 -7.37
C LYS A 127 -10.51 11.70 -7.24
N GLU A 128 -11.46 10.91 -6.76
CA GLU A 128 -12.85 11.33 -6.55
C GLU A 128 -12.93 12.55 -5.61
N VAL A 129 -12.22 12.50 -4.47
CA VAL A 129 -12.17 13.61 -3.51
C VAL A 129 -11.58 14.87 -4.15
N SER A 130 -10.50 14.74 -4.93
CA SER A 130 -9.88 15.86 -5.64
C SER A 130 -10.81 16.50 -6.67
N GLU A 131 -11.51 15.70 -7.47
CA GLU A 131 -12.48 16.19 -8.46
C GLU A 131 -13.66 16.89 -7.79
N VAL A 132 -14.25 16.29 -6.76
CA VAL A 132 -15.36 16.91 -6.01
C VAL A 132 -14.92 18.22 -5.36
N LYS A 133 -13.72 18.30 -4.77
CA LYS A 133 -13.17 19.56 -4.23
C LYS A 133 -13.06 20.66 -5.29
N LYS A 134 -12.69 20.32 -6.54
CA LYS A 134 -12.65 21.30 -7.65
C LYS A 134 -14.04 21.83 -7.97
N HIS A 135 -15.05 20.95 -7.99
CA HIS A 135 -16.44 21.36 -8.20
C HIS A 135 -16.97 22.22 -7.04
N ILE A 136 -16.70 21.83 -5.78
CA ILE A 136 -17.08 22.62 -4.60
C ILE A 136 -16.47 24.02 -4.67
N LYS A 137 -15.15 24.14 -4.92
CA LYS A 137 -14.51 25.46 -5.05
C LYS A 137 -15.16 26.36 -6.10
N ARG A 138 -15.56 25.79 -7.25
CA ARG A 138 -16.27 26.53 -8.30
C ARG A 138 -17.64 27.01 -7.82
N LEU A 139 -18.35 26.22 -7.01
CA LEU A 139 -19.66 26.57 -6.46
C LEU A 139 -19.58 27.50 -5.24
N SER A 140 -18.47 27.52 -4.50
CA SER A 140 -18.26 28.38 -3.33
C SER A 140 -17.59 29.73 -3.64
N THR A 141 -17.32 30.00 -4.93
CA THR A 141 -16.84 31.32 -5.38
C THR A 141 -18.04 32.14 -5.87
N GLU A 142 -18.92 32.51 -4.95
CA GLU A 142 -19.97 33.54 -5.08
C GLU A 142 -20.03 34.37 -3.79
#